data_AF-A0A2W6CRZ4-F1
#
_entry.id   AF-A0A2W6CRZ4-F1
#
_cell.length_a   1.000
_cell.length_b   1.000
_cell.length_c   1.000
_cell.angle_alpha   90.00
_cell.angle_beta   90.00
_cell.angle_gamma   90.00
#
_symmetry.space_group_name_H-M   'P 1'
#
loop_
_entity.id
_entity.type
_entity.pdbx_description
1 polymer ?
#
loop_
_entity_poly.entity_id
_entity_poly.type
_entity_poly.pdbx_seq_one_letter_code
_entity_poly.pdbx_strand_id
1 'polypeptide(L)' 'LRGVMIEARAVVHRDIELVAMLGAELFERYGSATTGPEFLQVVRAQAAKRVGLQFVGERTASWDHRKLGAAY' A
#
# COMPACT_ATOMS: atom_id res chain seq x y z
N LEU A 1 -10.24 7.44 -19.98
CA LEU A 1 -9.39 6.48 -19.22
C LEU A 1 -8.13 7.19 -18.73
N ARG A 2 -7.70 6.94 -17.49
CA ARG A 2 -6.43 7.43 -16.95
C ARG A 2 -5.78 6.35 -16.10
N GLY A 3 -4.47 6.30 -16.05
CA GLY A 3 -3.75 5.29 -15.27
C GLY A 3 -2.26 5.54 -15.21
N VAL A 4 -1.61 4.80 -14.32
CA VAL A 4 -0.17 4.69 -14.19
C VAL A 4 0.18 3.21 -14.05
N MET A 5 1.20 2.77 -14.76
CA MET A 5 1.82 1.47 -14.64
C MET A 5 3.22 1.68 -14.08
N ILE A 6 3.54 0.97 -13.01
CA ILE A 6 4.87 0.98 -12.39
C ILE A 6 5.44 -0.43 -12.51
N GLU A 7 6.52 -0.56 -13.25
CA GLU A 7 7.38 -1.74 -13.25
C GLU A 7 8.31 -1.62 -12.03
N ALA A 8 8.32 -2.64 -11.18
CA ALA A 8 8.99 -2.57 -9.90
C ALA A 8 9.58 -3.91 -9.48
N ARG A 9 10.71 -3.85 -8.79
CA ARG A 9 11.21 -4.97 -8.00
C ARG A 9 10.55 -4.97 -6.64
N ALA A 10 10.00 -6.12 -6.24
CA ALA A 10 9.41 -6.29 -4.92
C ALA A 10 10.47 -6.71 -3.89
N VAL A 11 10.53 -5.98 -2.77
CA VAL A 11 11.30 -6.35 -1.58
C VAL A 11 10.35 -6.90 -0.53
N VAL A 12 10.65 -8.08 -0.01
CA VAL A 12 9.84 -8.75 1.03
C VAL A 12 10.41 -8.45 2.41
N HIS A 13 9.62 -7.75 3.22
CA HIS A 13 9.93 -7.47 4.61
C HIS A 13 9.21 -8.44 5.55
N ARG A 14 9.95 -9.03 6.49
CA ARG A 14 9.44 -10.01 7.47
C ARG A 14 9.56 -9.55 8.91
N ASP A 15 10.14 -8.38 9.14
CA ASP A 15 10.22 -7.78 10.48
C ASP A 15 8.81 -7.47 10.99
N ILE A 16 8.47 -8.02 12.15
CA ILE A 16 7.10 -7.96 12.68
C ILE A 16 6.71 -6.51 12.99
N GLU A 17 7.63 -5.70 13.48
CA GLU A 17 7.36 -4.30 13.82
C GLU A 17 7.07 -3.49 12.57
N LEU A 18 7.90 -3.66 11.54
CA LEU A 18 7.72 -3.00 10.26
C LEU A 18 6.39 -3.39 9.61
N VAL A 19 6.03 -4.68 9.64
CA VAL A 19 4.75 -5.15 9.10
C VAL A 19 3.57 -4.63 9.92
N ALA A 20 3.70 -4.53 11.24
CA ALA A 20 2.67 -3.96 12.11
C ALA A 20 2.47 -2.46 11.86
N MET A 21 3.56 -1.69 11.72
CA MET A 21 3.50 -0.26 11.38
C MET A 21 2.84 -0.03 10.03
N LEU A 22 3.21 -0.81 8.99
CA LEU A 22 2.56 -0.76 7.68
C LEU A 22 1.06 -1.08 7.78
N GLY A 23 0.70 -2.11 8.57
CA GLY A 23 -0.70 -2.46 8.82
C GLY A 23 -1.48 -1.32 9.47
N ALA A 24 -0.90 -0.64 10.46
CA ALA A 24 -1.53 0.49 11.13
C ALA A 24 -1.75 1.67 10.18
N GLU A 25 -0.76 2.01 9.34
CA GLU A 25 -0.88 3.07 8.31
C GLU A 25 -2.02 2.75 7.32
N LEU A 26 -2.12 1.51 6.85
CA LEU A 26 -3.20 1.09 5.94
C LEU A 26 -4.59 1.19 6.59
N PHE A 27 -4.69 0.84 7.87
CA PHE A 27 -5.95 0.98 8.61
C PHE A 27 -6.33 2.44 8.85
N GLU A 28 -5.37 3.32 9.15
CA GLU A 28 -5.63 4.76 9.24
C GLU A 28 -6.14 5.31 7.89
N ARG A 29 -5.55 4.84 6.78
CA ARG A 29 -5.89 5.32 5.44
C ARG A 29 -7.23 4.81 4.89
N TYR A 30 -7.59 3.56 5.20
CA TYR A 30 -8.73 2.88 4.56
C TYR A 30 -9.76 2.30 5.54
N GLY A 31 -9.47 2.28 6.83
CA GLY A 31 -10.32 1.69 7.86
C GLY A 31 -11.46 2.61 8.32
N SER A 32 -12.51 1.98 8.83
CA SER A 32 -13.60 2.64 9.56
C SER A 32 -13.18 2.80 11.03
N ALA A 33 -12.34 3.80 11.30
CA ALA A 33 -11.95 4.32 12.63
C ALA A 33 -12.27 3.45 13.87
N THR A 34 -11.28 2.66 14.32
CA THR A 34 -11.06 2.36 15.74
C THR A 34 -9.58 2.56 16.00
N THR A 35 -9.22 3.72 16.55
CA THR A 35 -7.82 4.07 16.85
C THR A 35 -7.62 4.03 18.36
N GLY A 36 -6.54 3.39 18.83
CA GLY A 36 -6.20 3.28 20.25
C GLY A 36 -5.08 2.27 20.52
N PRO A 37 -4.53 2.21 21.75
CA PRO A 37 -3.41 1.33 22.09
C PRO A 37 -3.71 -0.16 21.85
N GLU A 38 -4.94 -0.60 22.10
CA GLU A 38 -5.35 -2.00 21.89
C GLU A 38 -5.38 -2.37 20.40
N PHE A 39 -5.72 -1.41 19.54
CA PHE A 39 -5.74 -1.61 18.10
C PHE A 39 -4.34 -1.97 17.56
N LEU A 40 -3.28 -1.34 18.07
CA LEU A 40 -1.90 -1.67 17.68
C LEU A 40 -1.52 -3.10 18.05
N GLN A 41 -2.02 -3.63 19.17
CA GLN A 41 -1.77 -5.02 19.56
C GLN A 41 -2.49 -6.00 18.64
N VAL A 42 -3.72 -5.68 18.21
CA VAL A 42 -4.44 -6.48 17.21
C VAL A 42 -3.67 -6.49 15.89
N VAL A 43 -3.19 -5.33 15.42
CA VAL A 43 -2.40 -5.23 14.18
C VAL A 43 -1.10 -6.03 14.29
N ARG A 44 -0.40 -5.96 15.43
CA ARG A 44 0.83 -6.75 15.68
C ARG A 44 0.59 -8.25 15.66
N ALA A 45 -0.51 -8.71 16.28
CA ALA A 45 -0.89 -10.13 16.26
C ALA A 45 -1.16 -10.63 14.82
N GLN A 46 -1.70 -9.76 13.97
CA GLN A 46 -1.90 -10.08 12.56
C GLN A 46 -0.59 -10.05 11.76
N ALA A 47 0.35 -9.16 12.09
CA ALA A 47 1.64 -9.03 11.41
C ALA A 47 2.46 -10.32 11.44
N ALA A 48 2.37 -11.11 12.51
CA ALA A 48 3.08 -12.39 12.64
C ALA A 48 2.73 -13.43 11.54
N LYS A 49 1.63 -13.23 10.80
CA LYS A 49 1.18 -14.11 9.71
C LYS A 49 1.25 -13.43 8.33
N ARG A 50 1.92 -12.28 8.22
CA ARG A 50 1.95 -11.45 7.00
C ARG A 50 3.37 -11.02 6.68
N VAL A 51 3.57 -10.55 5.45
CA VAL A 51 4.80 -9.90 5.01
C VAL A 51 4.47 -8.55 4.39
N GLY A 52 5.39 -7.60 4.53
CA GLY A 52 5.33 -6.32 3.83
C GLY A 52 5.94 -6.47 2.44
N LEU A 53 5.26 -5.96 1.42
CA LEU A 53 5.82 -5.87 0.06
C LEU A 53 6.10 -4.41 -0.26
N GLN A 54 7.37 -4.08 -0.40
CA GLN A 54 7.80 -2.76 -0.88
C GLN A 54 8.10 -2.86 -2.37
N PHE A 55 7.33 -2.12 -3.18
CA PHE A 55 7.57 -2.02 -4.61
C PHE A 55 8.57 -0.89 -4.89
N VAL A 56 9.80 -1.25 -5.26
CA VAL A 56 10.84 -0.30 -5.65
C VAL A 56 10.71 -0.08 -7.15
N GLY A 57 10.19 1.08 -7.55
CA GLY A 57 9.92 1.40 -8.96
C GLY A 57 11.20 1.50 -9.79
N GLU A 58 11.20 0.83 -10.94
CA GLU A 58 12.30 0.85 -11.90
C GLU A 58 11.91 1.62 -13.17
N ARG A 59 10.66 1.46 -13.63
CA ARG A 59 10.11 2.17 -14.80
C ARG A 59 8.66 2.55 -14.56
N THR A 60 8.25 3.70 -15.09
CA THR A 60 6.88 4.21 -14.94
C THR A 60 6.33 4.65 -16.29
N ALA A 61 5.13 4.21 -16.62
CA ALA A 61 4.34 4.71 -17.75
C ALA A 61 3.01 5.28 -17.23
N SER A 62 2.56 6.41 -17.78
CA SER A 62 1.27 7.01 -17.41
C SER A 62 0.50 7.47 -18.63
N TRP A 63 -0.83 7.46 -18.52
CA TRP A 63 -1.72 7.91 -19.57
C TRP A 63 -2.93 8.63 -18.98
N ASP A 64 -3.43 9.61 -19.74
CA ASP A 64 -4.65 10.32 -19.42
C ASP A 64 -5.34 10.72 -20.73
N HIS A 65 -6.40 9.99 -21.07
CA HIS A 65 -7.11 10.21 -22.32
C HIS A 65 -7.80 11.58 -22.33
N ARG A 66 -8.10 12.23 -21.19
CA ARG A 66 -8.71 13.58 -21.20
C ARG A 66 -7.90 14.60 -22.02
N LYS A 67 -6.61 14.34 -22.20
CA LYS A 67 -5.69 15.12 -23.03
C LYS A 67 -5.95 15.02 -24.54
N LEU A 68 -6.80 14.08 -24.96
CA LEU A 68 -7.12 13.78 -26.37
C LEU A 68 -8.42 14.46 -26.85
N GLY A 69 -9.09 15.27 -26.02
CA GLY A 69 -10.19 16.15 -26.48
C GLY A 69 -11.54 15.49 -26.75
N ALA A 70 -11.85 14.33 -26.15
CA ALA A 70 -13.15 13.65 -26.21
C ALA A 70 -13.61 13.16 -27.61
N ALA A 71 -12.68 12.97 -28.54
CA ALA A 71 -12.97 12.44 -29.89
C ALA A 71 -13.13 10.90 -29.96
N TYR A 72 -13.34 10.22 -28.84
CA TYR A 72 -13.44 8.75 -28.70
C TYR A 72 -14.39 8.39 -27.55
#